data_AF-A0A929DEW5-F1
#
_entry.id   AF-A0A929DEW5-F1
#
_cell.length_a   1.000
_cell.length_b   1.000
_cell.length_c   1.000
_cell.angle_alpha   90.00
_cell.angle_beta   90.00
_cell.angle_gamma   90.00
#
_symmetry.space_group_name_H-M   'P 1'
#
loop_
_entity.id
_entity.type
_entity.pdbx_description
1 polymer ?
#
loop_
_entity_poly.entity_id
_entity_poly.type
_entity_poly.pdbx_seq_one_letter_code
_entity_poly.pdbx_strand_id
1 'polypeptide(L)'
;MKKIKLRIVKKNYLYFMAIAGLFVAFIGCEKEESTFKAPEITFIPNQNTCEQQEGAEVAFVVNLYAEAGLKLLDVTKDGNIFTSKTCQKDENNLLYDFSYIVENSYDEGDNIVFNFKLTDQANKTVAQNYTITVAEEPMITKTIGDKNSAGTGTVTWSKDTIYILDGFVYVNNGQTLTIEAGTIIKGKPGQAENASALVVARGGKIIADGTKDKPVIFTSTNDPVRWKKNILVNQTELDPTLSAQWGGLLILGNAQLNTVPAEQQMEGIPLSETRGLFGGSNDSDNSGILRYISIRHGGSLIGADNEINGVSFGGVGNGTTIEYVEVFGNLDDGFEFWGGDATYKYLLSAYNKDDSYDYDTGFRGKGQFWCAIQDPAEGDELGELDGADNPEDGTPYATPEIYNATLIGAGVNGSAVLKMRRNAGGFWYNSIFVNQKKGIEIEFNADKTETTYDRLFDGDLDVDFNMFYNITAGNTAEDIYYIALKGNYTADDSARVNDYLYNTYVPGLTNQYDVDPEIDNNNTVPGINVDFGALKTYPAWSDNATFKGAFDPNGENWTEGWTLYDAAKKAGLL
;
A
#
# COMPACT_ATOMS: atom_id res chain seq x y z
N MET A 1 33.17 -23.63 -40.10
CA MET A 1 33.09 -24.25 -41.45
C MET A 1 33.41 -25.74 -41.36
N LYS A 2 32.66 -26.59 -42.09
CA LYS A 2 32.82 -28.07 -42.30
C LYS A 2 32.47 -28.95 -41.08
N LYS A 3 31.29 -29.61 -41.09
CA LYS A 3 30.95 -30.94 -41.65
C LYS A 3 31.58 -32.12 -40.90
N ILE A 4 30.76 -32.97 -40.28
CA ILE A 4 30.92 -34.43 -40.32
C ILE A 4 29.56 -35.08 -40.63
N LYS A 5 29.59 -35.95 -41.62
CA LYS A 5 28.49 -36.64 -42.30
C LYS A 5 28.28 -38.04 -41.73
N LEU A 6 27.03 -38.49 -41.85
CA LEU A 6 26.54 -39.83 -42.21
C LEU A 6 27.58 -40.93 -42.47
N ARG A 7 27.26 -42.13 -41.97
CA ARG A 7 27.65 -43.38 -42.64
C ARG A 7 26.46 -44.32 -42.78
N ILE A 8 26.20 -44.65 -44.04
CA ILE A 8 25.23 -45.59 -44.59
C ILE A 8 25.93 -46.96 -44.77
N VAL A 9 25.10 -47.99 -44.96
CA VAL A 9 25.22 -49.14 -45.89
C VAL A 9 25.49 -50.49 -45.22
N LYS A 10 24.53 -51.42 -45.38
CA LYS A 10 24.62 -52.72 -46.11
C LYS A 10 23.40 -53.58 -45.72
N LYS A 11 22.71 -54.35 -46.58
CA LYS A 11 23.08 -55.11 -47.79
C LYS A 11 21.78 -55.55 -48.53
N ASN A 12 21.69 -55.38 -49.86
CA ASN A 12 21.60 -56.40 -50.95
C ASN A 12 20.32 -57.29 -50.95
N TYR A 13 19.68 -57.78 -52.03
CA TYR A 13 19.94 -58.05 -53.47
C TYR A 13 18.59 -57.94 -54.24
N LEU A 14 18.50 -57.30 -55.41
CA LEU A 14 18.56 -57.82 -56.81
C LEU A 14 17.35 -58.68 -57.30
N TYR A 15 16.78 -58.23 -58.43
CA TYR A 15 15.58 -58.64 -59.20
C TYR A 15 15.59 -60.08 -59.78
N PHE A 16 14.41 -60.75 -59.90
CA PHE A 16 13.70 -61.03 -61.17
C PHE A 16 12.48 -61.99 -61.02
N MET A 17 11.53 -61.83 -61.97
CA MET A 17 10.51 -62.77 -62.50
C MET A 17 9.06 -62.75 -61.97
N ALA A 18 8.20 -62.53 -62.98
CA ALA A 18 6.76 -62.61 -63.04
C ALA A 18 6.17 -63.95 -62.57
N ILE A 19 4.91 -63.92 -62.13
CA ILE A 19 3.87 -64.89 -62.50
C ILE A 19 2.50 -64.22 -62.30
N ALA A 20 1.63 -64.49 -63.27
CA ALA A 20 0.30 -63.98 -63.46
C ALA A 20 -0.68 -64.43 -62.37
N GLY A 21 -1.81 -63.74 -62.31
CA GLY A 21 -2.81 -63.86 -61.26
C GLY A 21 -3.50 -65.20 -61.17
N LEU A 22 -4.05 -65.45 -59.98
CA LEU A 22 -5.33 -66.11 -59.84
C LEU A 22 -6.01 -65.57 -58.59
N PHE A 23 -7.17 -64.94 -58.81
CA PHE A 23 -8.12 -64.52 -57.79
C PHE A 23 -8.55 -65.71 -56.94
N VAL A 24 -8.44 -65.58 -55.61
CA VAL A 24 -9.28 -66.33 -54.67
C VAL A 24 -9.92 -65.30 -53.74
N ALA A 25 -11.24 -65.21 -53.84
CA ALA A 25 -12.08 -64.36 -53.05
C ALA A 25 -11.98 -64.74 -51.56
N PHE A 26 -11.46 -63.84 -50.74
CA PHE A 26 -11.88 -63.75 -49.36
C PHE A 26 -13.11 -62.84 -49.33
N ILE A 27 -14.24 -63.42 -48.92
CA ILE A 27 -15.43 -62.71 -48.49
C ILE A 27 -15.01 -61.90 -47.27
N GLY A 28 -14.58 -60.65 -47.51
CA GLY A 28 -14.57 -59.62 -46.50
C GLY A 28 -16.02 -59.24 -46.26
N CYS A 29 -16.52 -59.49 -45.05
CA CYS A 29 -17.77 -58.92 -44.58
C CYS A 29 -17.63 -57.39 -44.67
N GLU A 30 -18.20 -56.77 -45.69
CA GLU A 30 -18.47 -55.33 -45.66
C GLU A 30 -19.40 -55.11 -44.48
N LYS A 31 -18.88 -54.54 -43.39
CA LYS A 31 -19.73 -53.95 -42.36
C LYS A 31 -20.59 -52.92 -43.08
N GLU A 32 -21.89 -53.16 -43.17
CA GLU A 32 -22.84 -52.11 -43.51
C GLU A 32 -22.58 -50.94 -42.56
N GLU A 33 -22.05 -49.82 -43.08
CA GLU A 33 -22.00 -48.60 -42.31
C GLU A 33 -23.44 -48.17 -42.03
N SER A 34 -23.79 -48.12 -40.75
CA SER A 34 -25.14 -47.75 -40.30
C SER A 34 -25.55 -46.40 -40.92
N THR A 35 -26.69 -46.35 -41.59
CA THR A 35 -27.27 -45.16 -42.25
C THR A 35 -27.79 -44.09 -41.27
N PHE A 36 -27.89 -44.40 -39.98
CA PHE A 36 -28.34 -43.47 -38.94
C PHE A 36 -27.42 -42.25 -38.80
N LYS A 37 -27.96 -41.07 -38.52
CA LYS A 37 -27.14 -39.89 -38.21
C LYS A 37 -26.40 -40.06 -36.88
N ALA A 38 -25.38 -39.21 -36.66
CA ALA A 38 -24.72 -39.14 -35.36
C ALA A 38 -25.72 -38.66 -34.29
N PRO A 39 -25.55 -39.08 -33.03
CA PRO A 39 -26.36 -38.58 -31.93
C PRO A 39 -26.22 -37.07 -31.76
N GLU A 40 -27.20 -36.45 -31.12
CA GLU A 40 -27.29 -35.00 -30.89
C GLU A 40 -27.38 -34.70 -29.38
N ILE A 41 -26.69 -33.63 -28.98
CA ILE A 41 -26.77 -33.04 -27.63
C ILE A 41 -27.27 -31.61 -27.79
N THR A 42 -28.24 -31.20 -26.97
CA THR A 42 -28.71 -29.82 -26.93
C THR A 42 -28.92 -29.40 -25.49
N PHE A 43 -28.25 -28.33 -25.05
CA PHE A 43 -28.46 -27.73 -23.74
C PHE A 43 -29.77 -26.92 -23.71
N ILE A 44 -30.45 -26.91 -22.57
CA ILE A 44 -31.67 -26.14 -22.34
C ILE A 44 -31.47 -25.29 -21.08
N PRO A 45 -31.40 -23.94 -21.21
CA PRO A 45 -31.50 -23.16 -22.44
C PRO A 45 -30.32 -23.43 -23.40
N ASN A 46 -30.48 -23.07 -24.68
CA ASN A 46 -29.49 -23.32 -25.74
C ASN A 46 -28.24 -22.42 -25.60
N GLN A 47 -27.50 -22.66 -24.53
CA GLN A 47 -26.25 -22.04 -24.15
C GLN A 47 -25.33 -23.13 -23.62
N ASN A 48 -24.05 -23.04 -23.95
CA ASN A 48 -23.03 -24.00 -23.53
C ASN A 48 -22.03 -23.36 -22.56
N THR A 49 -22.42 -22.25 -21.93
CA THR A 49 -21.63 -21.56 -20.93
C THR A 49 -22.55 -20.82 -19.96
N CYS A 50 -22.08 -20.62 -18.74
CA CYS A 50 -22.67 -19.71 -17.76
C CYS A 50 -21.59 -19.13 -16.83
N GLU A 51 -21.93 -18.06 -16.12
CA GLU A 51 -21.16 -17.57 -14.99
C GLU A 51 -21.87 -17.95 -13.70
N GLN A 52 -21.12 -18.41 -12.69
CA GLN A 52 -21.71 -18.76 -11.39
C GLN A 52 -20.74 -18.57 -10.23
N GLN A 53 -21.25 -18.17 -9.06
CA GLN A 53 -20.48 -17.98 -7.84
C GLN A 53 -20.11 -19.32 -7.18
N GLU A 54 -19.04 -19.32 -6.39
CA GLU A 54 -18.73 -20.44 -5.49
C GLU A 54 -19.90 -20.75 -4.54
N GLY A 55 -20.11 -22.03 -4.26
CA GLY A 55 -21.21 -22.51 -3.42
C GLY A 55 -22.59 -22.48 -4.07
N ALA A 56 -22.75 -21.82 -5.22
CA ALA A 56 -24.02 -21.79 -5.94
C ALA A 56 -24.17 -23.00 -6.88
N GLU A 57 -25.42 -23.42 -7.07
CA GLU A 57 -25.77 -24.53 -7.96
C GLU A 57 -25.90 -24.04 -9.41
N VAL A 58 -25.30 -24.79 -10.33
CA VAL A 58 -25.57 -24.73 -11.77
C VAL A 58 -26.45 -25.91 -12.12
N ALA A 59 -27.70 -25.63 -12.52
CA ALA A 59 -28.65 -26.64 -12.93
C ALA A 59 -29.25 -26.30 -14.31
N PHE A 60 -29.25 -27.28 -15.20
CA PHE A 60 -29.86 -27.17 -16.54
C PHE A 60 -30.25 -28.55 -17.07
N VAL A 61 -31.04 -28.56 -18.14
CA VAL A 61 -31.48 -29.81 -18.79
C VAL A 61 -30.66 -30.02 -20.06
N VAL A 62 -30.25 -31.27 -20.29
CA VAL A 62 -29.60 -31.70 -21.54
C VAL A 62 -30.56 -32.62 -22.30
N ASN A 63 -30.95 -32.21 -23.50
CA ASN A 63 -31.71 -33.03 -24.42
C ASN A 63 -30.77 -33.91 -25.26
N LEU A 64 -30.94 -35.22 -25.16
CA LEU A 64 -30.10 -36.23 -25.81
C LEU A 64 -30.92 -36.98 -26.84
N TYR A 65 -30.50 -36.99 -28.10
CA TYR A 65 -31.23 -37.67 -29.17
C TYR A 65 -30.33 -38.57 -30.00
N ALA A 66 -30.81 -39.75 -30.38
CA ALA A 66 -30.12 -40.63 -31.32
C ALA A 66 -31.11 -41.43 -32.14
N GLU A 67 -31.01 -41.35 -33.48
CA GLU A 67 -31.87 -42.13 -34.39
C GLU A 67 -31.68 -43.65 -34.22
N ALA A 68 -30.46 -44.08 -33.89
CA ALA A 68 -30.12 -45.49 -33.64
C ALA A 68 -30.47 -45.97 -32.22
N GLY A 69 -31.02 -45.10 -31.36
CA GLY A 69 -31.21 -45.35 -29.94
C GLY A 69 -29.99 -44.95 -29.09
N LEU A 70 -30.23 -44.43 -27.90
CA LEU A 70 -29.20 -43.99 -26.96
C LEU A 70 -28.51 -45.21 -26.31
N LYS A 71 -27.19 -45.12 -26.08
CA LYS A 71 -26.41 -46.19 -25.42
C LYS A 71 -25.76 -45.73 -24.12
N LEU A 72 -24.99 -44.64 -24.16
CA LEU A 72 -24.22 -44.18 -23.00
C LEU A 72 -24.01 -42.67 -23.09
N LEU A 73 -24.35 -41.95 -22.01
CA LEU A 73 -23.84 -40.61 -21.75
C LEU A 73 -22.70 -40.72 -20.74
N ASP A 74 -21.52 -40.22 -21.10
CA ASP A 74 -20.41 -39.97 -20.18
C ASP A 74 -20.26 -38.45 -20.02
N VAL A 75 -20.27 -37.97 -18.79
CA VAL A 75 -19.94 -36.57 -18.46
C VAL A 75 -18.63 -36.58 -17.72
N THR A 76 -17.66 -35.82 -18.22
CA THR A 76 -16.37 -35.62 -17.55
C THR A 76 -16.22 -34.18 -17.10
N LYS A 77 -15.61 -33.97 -15.94
CA LYS A 77 -15.21 -32.66 -15.41
C LYS A 77 -13.68 -32.61 -15.42
N ASP A 78 -13.12 -31.64 -16.14
CA ASP A 78 -11.66 -31.45 -16.26
C ASP A 78 -10.92 -32.76 -16.62
N GLY A 79 -11.53 -33.57 -17.50
CA GLY A 79 -11.00 -34.85 -17.98
C GLY A 79 -11.26 -36.08 -17.08
N ASN A 80 -11.79 -35.90 -15.87
CA ASN A 80 -12.16 -36.98 -14.96
C ASN A 80 -13.65 -37.32 -15.09
N ILE A 81 -14.02 -38.61 -14.96
CA ILE A 81 -15.44 -39.02 -15.00
C ILE A 81 -16.19 -38.36 -13.84
N PHE A 82 -17.17 -37.54 -14.17
CA PHE A 82 -18.10 -36.93 -13.23
C PHE A 82 -19.31 -37.85 -13.02
N THR A 83 -19.91 -38.32 -14.11
CA THR A 83 -21.00 -39.29 -14.08
C THR A 83 -21.14 -40.02 -15.42
N SER A 84 -21.71 -41.22 -15.38
CA SER A 84 -22.02 -42.01 -16.56
C SER A 84 -23.43 -42.58 -16.44
N LYS A 85 -24.21 -42.48 -17.51
CA LYS A 85 -25.58 -43.00 -17.59
C LYS A 85 -25.73 -43.93 -18.78
N THR A 86 -25.96 -45.20 -18.51
CA THR A 86 -26.36 -46.17 -19.54
C THR A 86 -27.84 -46.00 -19.87
N CYS A 87 -28.16 -45.88 -21.16
CA CYS A 87 -29.53 -45.71 -21.64
C CYS A 87 -30.15 -47.04 -22.05
N GLN A 88 -31.48 -47.11 -22.03
CA GLN A 88 -32.19 -48.32 -22.46
C GLN A 88 -32.16 -48.44 -23.99
N LYS A 89 -32.17 -49.67 -24.52
CA LYS A 89 -31.96 -49.95 -25.95
C LYS A 89 -32.98 -49.28 -26.88
N ASP A 90 -34.20 -49.05 -26.40
CA ASP A 90 -35.31 -48.49 -27.20
C ASP A 90 -35.56 -47.00 -26.91
N GLU A 91 -34.66 -46.34 -26.17
CA GLU A 91 -34.77 -44.92 -25.81
C GLU A 91 -34.07 -44.06 -26.85
N ASN A 92 -34.82 -43.40 -27.74
CA ASN A 92 -34.25 -42.52 -28.77
C ASN A 92 -34.09 -41.08 -28.31
N ASN A 93 -34.75 -40.70 -27.21
CA ASN A 93 -34.70 -39.35 -26.65
C ASN A 93 -34.70 -39.41 -25.12
N LEU A 94 -33.86 -38.63 -24.47
CA LEU A 94 -33.76 -38.54 -23.01
C LEU A 94 -33.49 -37.08 -22.59
N LEU A 95 -34.26 -36.59 -21.63
CA LEU A 95 -33.93 -35.37 -20.88
C LEU A 95 -33.08 -35.76 -19.68
N TYR A 96 -31.88 -35.19 -19.59
CA TYR A 96 -30.93 -35.41 -18.52
C TYR A 96 -30.81 -34.13 -17.68
N ASP A 97 -31.26 -34.19 -16.43
CA ASP A 97 -31.07 -33.10 -15.48
C ASP A 97 -29.62 -33.09 -14.99
N PHE A 98 -28.89 -32.01 -15.29
CA PHE A 98 -27.55 -31.78 -14.80
C PHE A 98 -27.62 -30.79 -13.63
N SER A 99 -26.87 -31.10 -12.57
CA SER A 99 -26.64 -30.21 -11.43
C SER A 99 -25.20 -30.34 -10.96
N TYR A 100 -24.60 -29.20 -10.61
CA TYR A 100 -23.28 -29.12 -10.02
C TYR A 100 -23.20 -27.90 -9.08
N ILE A 101 -22.62 -28.09 -7.89
CA ILE A 101 -22.32 -26.98 -6.98
C ILE A 101 -20.89 -26.54 -7.25
N VAL A 102 -20.69 -25.25 -7.55
CA VAL A 102 -19.35 -24.68 -7.73
C VAL A 102 -18.57 -24.83 -6.42
N GLU A 103 -17.48 -25.59 -6.46
CA GLU A 103 -16.66 -25.87 -5.28
C GLU A 103 -15.93 -24.62 -4.81
N ASN A 104 -15.67 -24.50 -3.50
CA ASN A 104 -15.00 -23.34 -2.90
C ASN A 104 -13.47 -23.33 -3.12
N SER A 105 -12.98 -23.94 -4.19
CA SER A 105 -11.55 -24.08 -4.51
C SER A 105 -11.13 -23.35 -5.78
N TYR A 106 -12.04 -22.63 -6.43
CA TYR A 106 -11.78 -21.99 -7.70
C TYR A 106 -11.53 -20.49 -7.52
N ASP A 107 -10.67 -19.94 -8.38
CA ASP A 107 -10.47 -18.51 -8.46
C ASP A 107 -11.48 -17.83 -9.38
N GLU A 108 -11.64 -16.52 -9.19
CA GLU A 108 -12.52 -15.74 -10.07
C GLU A 108 -11.98 -15.82 -11.50
N GLY A 109 -12.87 -16.00 -12.46
CA GLY A 109 -12.51 -16.18 -13.86
C GLY A 109 -12.04 -17.60 -14.22
N ASP A 110 -11.89 -18.50 -13.25
CA ASP A 110 -11.60 -19.91 -13.53
C ASP A 110 -12.74 -20.53 -14.36
N ASN A 111 -12.35 -21.42 -15.27
CA ASN A 111 -13.29 -22.15 -16.11
C ASN A 111 -13.37 -23.62 -15.66
N ILE A 112 -14.55 -24.03 -15.23
CA ILE A 112 -14.88 -25.43 -14.94
C ILE A 112 -15.51 -26.02 -16.20
N VAL A 113 -14.87 -27.02 -16.81
CA VAL A 113 -15.31 -27.54 -18.10
C VAL A 113 -15.90 -28.94 -17.95
N PHE A 114 -17.19 -29.04 -18.27
CA PHE A 114 -17.89 -30.32 -18.38
C PHE A 114 -17.95 -30.75 -19.84
N ASN A 115 -17.39 -31.91 -20.17
CA ASN A 115 -17.56 -32.52 -21.48
C ASN A 115 -18.64 -33.61 -21.43
N PHE A 116 -19.73 -33.40 -22.17
CA PHE A 116 -20.82 -34.35 -22.35
C PHE A 116 -20.57 -35.15 -23.61
N LYS A 117 -20.29 -36.44 -23.47
CA LYS A 117 -20.06 -37.37 -24.58
C LYS A 117 -21.19 -38.38 -24.66
N LEU A 118 -21.94 -38.35 -25.76
CA LEU A 118 -23.05 -39.26 -26.01
C LEU A 118 -22.67 -40.30 -27.06
N THR A 119 -22.94 -41.57 -26.75
CA THR A 119 -22.76 -42.73 -27.65
C THR A 119 -24.12 -43.36 -27.95
N ASP A 120 -24.38 -43.69 -29.22
CA ASP A 120 -25.59 -44.39 -29.65
C ASP A 120 -25.40 -45.93 -29.73
N GLN A 121 -26.46 -46.68 -30.01
CA GLN A 121 -26.39 -48.16 -30.14
C GLN A 121 -25.59 -48.61 -31.37
N ALA A 122 -25.43 -47.75 -32.37
CA ALA A 122 -24.55 -47.99 -33.53
C ALA A 122 -23.06 -47.68 -33.23
N ASN A 123 -22.73 -47.23 -32.01
CA ASN A 123 -21.42 -46.78 -31.54
C ASN A 123 -20.89 -45.50 -32.20
N LYS A 124 -21.77 -44.66 -32.76
CA LYS A 124 -21.41 -43.29 -33.13
C LYS A 124 -21.43 -42.41 -31.88
N THR A 125 -20.57 -41.39 -31.87
CA THR A 125 -20.40 -40.50 -30.72
C THR A 125 -20.44 -39.04 -31.10
N VAL A 126 -20.98 -38.21 -30.21
CA VAL A 126 -20.86 -36.75 -30.25
C VAL A 126 -20.38 -36.26 -28.88
N ALA A 127 -19.67 -35.14 -28.84
CA ALA A 127 -19.31 -34.50 -27.58
C ALA A 127 -19.53 -32.99 -27.64
N GLN A 128 -20.00 -32.40 -26.54
CA GLN A 128 -20.12 -30.95 -26.37
C GLN A 128 -19.62 -30.54 -24.99
N ASN A 129 -18.94 -29.39 -24.93
CA ASN A 129 -18.51 -28.79 -23.68
C ASN A 129 -19.60 -27.87 -23.15
N TYR A 130 -19.72 -27.84 -21.82
CA TYR A 130 -20.37 -26.79 -21.08
C TYR A 130 -19.35 -26.16 -20.13
N THR A 131 -19.15 -24.85 -20.21
CA THR A 131 -18.19 -24.13 -19.38
C THR A 131 -18.91 -23.34 -18.29
N ILE A 132 -18.46 -23.46 -17.05
CA ILE A 132 -18.88 -22.57 -15.97
C ILE A 132 -17.69 -21.67 -15.65
N THR A 133 -17.85 -20.36 -15.85
CA THR A 133 -16.87 -19.37 -15.43
C THR A 133 -17.20 -18.93 -14.01
N VAL A 134 -16.23 -18.99 -13.10
CA VAL A 134 -16.47 -18.63 -11.70
C VAL A 134 -16.58 -17.10 -11.59
N ALA A 135 -17.74 -16.63 -11.13
CA ALA A 135 -18.05 -15.21 -11.04
C ALA A 135 -17.44 -14.56 -9.78
N GLU A 136 -17.24 -13.24 -9.84
CA GLU A 136 -16.80 -12.44 -8.69
C GLU A 136 -17.83 -12.52 -7.53
N GLU A 137 -17.33 -12.65 -6.30
CA GLU A 137 -18.16 -12.45 -5.11
C GLU A 137 -18.54 -10.96 -5.01
N PRO A 138 -19.85 -10.61 -4.95
CA PRO A 138 -20.28 -9.24 -5.02
C PRO A 138 -19.95 -8.56 -3.70
N MET A 139 -19.04 -7.58 -3.74
CA MET A 139 -18.70 -6.78 -2.58
C MET A 139 -19.85 -5.84 -2.24
N ILE A 140 -20.28 -5.80 -0.98
CA ILE A 140 -21.22 -4.77 -0.52
C ILE A 140 -20.45 -3.45 -0.54
N THR A 141 -20.92 -2.50 -1.34
CA THR A 141 -20.35 -1.15 -1.40
C THR A 141 -21.33 -0.14 -0.83
N LYS A 142 -20.81 0.88 -0.13
CA LYS A 142 -21.62 1.98 0.39
C LYS A 142 -20.92 3.32 0.15
N THR A 143 -21.53 4.16 -0.68
CA THR A 143 -21.04 5.53 -0.89
C THR A 143 -21.42 6.42 0.28
N ILE A 144 -20.42 7.14 0.80
CA ILE A 144 -20.52 8.11 1.89
C ILE A 144 -20.15 9.48 1.32
N GLY A 145 -21.03 10.45 1.55
CA GLY A 145 -20.78 11.87 1.24
C GLY A 145 -21.37 12.73 2.34
N ASP A 146 -20.94 13.98 2.43
CA ASP A 146 -21.39 14.89 3.49
C ASP A 146 -22.71 15.60 3.14
N LYS A 147 -23.82 14.88 3.33
CA LYS A 147 -25.16 15.42 3.03
C LYS A 147 -25.58 16.44 4.09
N ASN A 148 -25.84 17.67 3.67
CA ASN A 148 -26.32 18.78 4.53
C ASN A 148 -25.42 19.03 5.76
N SER A 149 -24.11 18.86 5.61
CA SER A 149 -23.13 19.02 6.70
C SER A 149 -23.37 18.12 7.92
N ALA A 150 -24.11 17.02 7.74
CA ALA A 150 -24.44 16.11 8.83
C ALA A 150 -23.22 15.29 9.32
N GLY A 151 -22.15 15.22 8.51
CA GLY A 151 -21.03 14.34 8.76
C GLY A 151 -21.44 12.86 8.69
N THR A 152 -20.59 11.99 9.24
CA THR A 152 -20.82 10.55 9.30
C THR A 152 -21.85 10.14 10.36
N GLY A 153 -22.06 10.99 11.37
CA GLY A 153 -22.77 10.62 12.60
C GLY A 153 -21.92 9.73 13.52
N THR A 154 -22.45 9.36 14.67
CA THR A 154 -21.81 8.31 15.50
C THR A 154 -22.20 6.95 14.94
N VAL A 155 -21.24 6.28 14.29
CA VAL A 155 -21.51 5.11 13.46
C VAL A 155 -20.33 4.14 13.46
N THR A 156 -20.63 2.86 13.23
CA THR A 156 -19.64 1.81 12.99
C THR A 156 -19.61 1.45 11.51
N TRP A 157 -18.43 1.46 10.91
CA TRP A 157 -18.16 0.92 9.58
C TRP A 157 -17.65 -0.52 9.71
N SER A 158 -18.27 -1.44 8.98
CA SER A 158 -18.01 -2.88 9.10
C SER A 158 -17.07 -3.38 8.02
N LYS A 159 -16.24 -4.36 8.37
CA LYS A 159 -15.31 -5.02 7.44
C LYS A 159 -15.99 -5.72 6.25
N ASP A 160 -17.29 -6.01 6.36
CA ASP A 160 -18.07 -6.67 5.32
C ASP A 160 -18.60 -5.68 4.26
N THR A 161 -18.22 -4.40 4.34
CA THR A 161 -18.61 -3.35 3.39
C THR A 161 -17.39 -2.54 2.96
N ILE A 162 -17.25 -2.30 1.66
CA ILE A 162 -16.32 -1.30 1.13
C ILE A 162 -17.02 0.06 1.18
N TYR A 163 -16.45 1.01 1.92
CA TYR A 163 -16.98 2.37 2.02
C TYR A 163 -16.33 3.24 0.95
N ILE A 164 -17.13 3.95 0.16
CA ILE A 164 -16.64 4.83 -0.91
C ILE A 164 -16.86 6.28 -0.50
N LEU A 165 -15.79 7.04 -0.28
CA LEU A 165 -15.86 8.48 -0.01
C LEU A 165 -16.12 9.25 -1.31
N ASP A 166 -17.08 10.17 -1.27
CA ASP A 166 -17.51 11.00 -2.39
C ASP A 166 -17.46 12.48 -1.98
N GLY A 167 -16.34 13.13 -2.28
CA GLY A 167 -15.97 14.45 -1.76
C GLY A 167 -15.44 14.38 -0.32
N PHE A 168 -15.36 15.53 0.35
CA PHE A 168 -14.99 15.60 1.76
C PHE A 168 -16.07 14.97 2.65
N VAL A 169 -15.69 13.97 3.44
CA VAL A 169 -16.53 13.29 4.43
C VAL A 169 -16.05 13.67 5.81
N TYR A 170 -16.94 14.19 6.65
CA TYR A 170 -16.57 14.72 7.96
C TYR A 170 -17.02 13.81 9.11
N VAL A 171 -16.17 13.61 10.11
CA VAL A 171 -16.55 13.22 11.46
C VAL A 171 -16.64 14.51 12.27
N ASN A 172 -17.85 15.03 12.49
CA ASN A 172 -18.06 16.32 13.12
C ASN A 172 -17.76 16.28 14.62
N ASN A 173 -17.64 17.47 15.23
CA ASN A 173 -17.56 17.62 16.69
C ASN A 173 -18.68 16.81 17.40
N GLY A 174 -18.28 16.01 18.39
CA GLY A 174 -19.18 15.15 19.17
C GLY A 174 -19.58 13.84 18.48
N GLN A 175 -19.15 13.61 17.24
CA GLN A 175 -19.35 12.34 16.54
C GLN A 175 -18.19 11.37 16.79
N THR A 176 -18.47 10.08 16.67
CA THR A 176 -17.43 9.05 16.70
C THR A 176 -17.64 8.06 15.56
N LEU A 177 -16.67 7.99 14.67
CA LEU A 177 -16.60 6.98 13.63
C LEU A 177 -15.76 5.81 14.15
N THR A 178 -16.39 4.65 14.34
CA THR A 178 -15.68 3.40 14.63
C THR A 178 -15.52 2.60 13.35
N ILE A 179 -14.32 2.08 13.07
CA ILE A 179 -14.02 1.29 11.88
C ILE A 179 -13.53 -0.08 12.34
N GLU A 180 -14.23 -1.14 11.93
CA GLU A 180 -13.83 -2.51 12.26
C GLU A 180 -12.51 -2.88 11.55
N ALA A 181 -11.66 -3.66 12.23
CA ALA A 181 -10.43 -4.21 11.64
C ALA A 181 -10.72 -4.96 10.34
N GLY A 182 -9.93 -4.69 9.30
CA GLY A 182 -10.13 -5.23 7.96
C GLY A 182 -11.07 -4.41 7.07
N THR A 183 -11.62 -3.29 7.54
CA THR A 183 -12.44 -2.44 6.66
C THR A 183 -11.59 -1.81 5.56
N ILE A 184 -12.12 -1.80 4.33
CA ILE A 184 -11.53 -1.08 3.18
C ILE A 184 -12.38 0.16 2.90
N ILE A 185 -11.73 1.32 2.86
CA ILE A 185 -12.30 2.61 2.55
C ILE A 185 -11.62 3.14 1.27
N LYS A 186 -12.42 3.54 0.29
CA LYS A 186 -11.96 4.00 -1.02
C LYS A 186 -12.39 5.43 -1.30
N GLY A 187 -11.47 6.34 -1.60
CA GLY A 187 -11.79 7.67 -2.11
C GLY A 187 -12.04 7.66 -3.61
N LYS A 188 -13.07 8.38 -4.08
CA LYS A 188 -13.20 8.66 -5.51
C LYS A 188 -12.11 9.63 -5.98
N PRO A 189 -11.68 9.52 -7.25
CA PRO A 189 -10.77 10.50 -7.83
C PRO A 189 -11.41 11.88 -7.88
N GLY A 190 -10.56 12.88 -7.75
CA GLY A 190 -10.91 14.30 -7.75
C GLY A 190 -9.65 15.11 -7.49
N GLN A 191 -9.73 16.41 -7.70
CA GLN A 191 -8.64 17.36 -7.43
C GLN A 191 -9.24 18.60 -6.78
N ALA A 192 -8.42 19.37 -6.06
CA ALA A 192 -8.87 20.55 -5.34
C ALA A 192 -10.08 20.25 -4.41
N GLU A 193 -11.04 21.18 -4.35
CA GLU A 193 -12.33 21.04 -3.67
C GLU A 193 -13.20 19.84 -4.12
N ASN A 194 -12.84 19.16 -5.21
CA ASN A 194 -13.54 17.96 -5.68
C ASN A 194 -12.84 16.66 -5.26
N ALA A 195 -11.71 16.73 -4.55
CA ALA A 195 -11.06 15.56 -3.99
C ALA A 195 -11.95 14.85 -2.97
N SER A 196 -11.78 13.53 -2.82
CA SER A 196 -12.42 12.77 -1.76
C SER A 196 -11.44 12.53 -0.63
N ALA A 197 -11.79 12.94 0.59
CA ALA A 197 -10.97 12.73 1.79
C ALA A 197 -11.85 12.51 3.02
N LEU A 198 -11.29 11.87 4.05
CA LEU A 198 -11.93 11.72 5.35
C LEU A 198 -11.32 12.74 6.31
N VAL A 199 -12.16 13.61 6.87
CA VAL A 199 -11.76 14.67 7.79
C VAL A 199 -12.37 14.41 9.16
N VAL A 200 -11.54 14.14 10.15
CA VAL A 200 -11.95 14.12 11.56
C VAL A 200 -11.82 15.54 12.09
N ALA A 201 -12.92 16.27 12.10
CA ALA A 201 -12.94 17.67 12.53
C ALA A 201 -12.69 17.81 14.03
N ARG A 202 -12.21 18.98 14.47
CA ARG A 202 -11.98 19.30 15.88
C ARG A 202 -13.14 18.87 16.79
N GLY A 203 -12.85 17.99 17.76
CA GLY A 203 -13.82 17.41 18.70
C GLY A 203 -14.55 16.15 18.20
N GLY A 204 -14.33 15.73 16.95
CA GLY A 204 -14.72 14.43 16.42
C GLY A 204 -13.72 13.34 16.79
N LYS A 205 -14.11 12.06 16.66
CA LYS A 205 -13.23 10.92 16.97
C LYS A 205 -13.27 9.84 15.90
N ILE A 206 -12.11 9.29 15.58
CA ILE A 206 -11.97 8.07 14.78
C ILE A 206 -11.42 6.94 15.66
N ILE A 207 -12.08 5.78 15.63
CA ILE A 207 -11.63 4.57 16.30
C ILE A 207 -11.39 3.53 15.22
N ALA A 208 -10.18 3.53 14.65
CA ALA A 208 -9.71 2.56 13.68
C ALA A 208 -8.60 1.73 14.33
N ASP A 209 -8.98 0.64 14.98
CA ASP A 209 -8.07 -0.27 15.71
C ASP A 209 -7.95 -1.57 14.91
N GLY A 210 -7.19 -1.48 13.81
CA GLY A 210 -6.84 -2.61 12.96
C GLY A 210 -5.90 -3.59 13.67
N THR A 211 -5.53 -4.65 12.96
CA THR A 211 -4.52 -5.62 13.41
C THR A 211 -3.57 -5.96 12.27
N LYS A 212 -2.39 -6.52 12.57
CA LYS A 212 -1.45 -7.02 11.55
C LYS A 212 -2.15 -7.90 10.50
N ASP A 213 -3.01 -8.81 10.93
CA ASP A 213 -3.72 -9.73 10.01
C ASP A 213 -4.91 -9.08 9.30
N LYS A 214 -5.43 -7.97 9.82
CA LYS A 214 -6.62 -7.26 9.33
C LYS A 214 -6.44 -5.74 9.47
N PRO A 215 -5.54 -5.14 8.68
CA PRO A 215 -5.34 -3.70 8.70
C PRO A 215 -6.60 -3.00 8.20
N VAL A 216 -6.80 -1.75 8.62
CA VAL A 216 -7.76 -0.85 7.95
C VAL A 216 -7.04 -0.22 6.76
N ILE A 217 -7.64 -0.31 5.58
CA ILE A 217 -7.03 0.19 4.34
C ILE A 217 -7.81 1.40 3.85
N PHE A 218 -7.12 2.52 3.68
CA PHE A 218 -7.60 3.69 2.96
C PHE A 218 -6.88 3.75 1.61
N THR A 219 -7.63 3.78 0.51
CA THR A 219 -7.08 3.75 -0.86
C THR A 219 -8.00 4.46 -1.85
N SER A 220 -7.76 4.35 -3.14
CA SER A 220 -8.62 4.88 -4.20
C SER A 220 -9.63 3.86 -4.72
N THR A 221 -10.71 4.32 -5.35
CA THR A 221 -11.60 3.44 -6.13
C THR A 221 -10.92 2.78 -7.33
N ASN A 222 -9.74 3.27 -7.75
CA ASN A 222 -8.94 2.66 -8.82
C ASN A 222 -8.13 1.44 -8.35
N ASP A 223 -7.91 1.31 -7.03
CA ASP A 223 -7.22 0.16 -6.45
C ASP A 223 -8.20 -1.03 -6.37
N PRO A 224 -7.96 -2.15 -7.06
CA PRO A 224 -8.85 -3.31 -7.05
C PRO A 224 -8.77 -4.14 -5.77
N VAL A 225 -7.95 -3.75 -4.78
CA VAL A 225 -7.80 -4.47 -3.51
C VAL A 225 -9.16 -4.80 -2.86
N ARG A 226 -9.28 -6.05 -2.43
CA ARG A 226 -10.46 -6.56 -1.71
C ARG A 226 -10.10 -7.76 -0.85
N TRP A 227 -10.99 -8.07 0.10
CA TRP A 227 -10.93 -9.33 0.85
C TRP A 227 -11.63 -10.44 0.07
N LYS A 228 -10.96 -11.58 -0.07
CA LYS A 228 -11.52 -12.85 -0.56
C LYS A 228 -11.20 -13.93 0.46
N LYS A 229 -12.22 -14.56 1.08
CA LYS A 229 -12.04 -15.60 2.10
C LYS A 229 -11.09 -15.21 3.26
N ASN A 230 -11.15 -13.95 3.71
CA ASN A 230 -10.24 -13.34 4.70
C ASN A 230 -8.76 -13.26 4.27
N ILE A 231 -8.49 -13.27 2.96
CA ILE A 231 -7.18 -12.99 2.38
C ILE A 231 -7.31 -11.72 1.55
N LEU A 232 -6.39 -10.76 1.71
CA LEU A 232 -6.31 -9.60 0.83
C LEU A 232 -5.77 -10.03 -0.52
N VAL A 233 -6.55 -9.80 -1.58
CA VAL A 233 -6.17 -10.06 -2.97
C VAL A 233 -6.02 -8.76 -3.74
N ASN A 234 -5.30 -8.82 -4.85
CA ASN A 234 -5.13 -7.72 -5.81
C ASN A 234 -4.45 -6.46 -5.23
N GLN A 235 -3.76 -6.60 -4.10
CA GLN A 235 -3.12 -5.48 -3.38
C GLN A 235 -2.08 -4.71 -4.20
N THR A 236 -1.54 -5.32 -5.25
CA THR A 236 -0.44 -4.79 -6.07
C THR A 236 -0.80 -4.74 -7.56
N GLU A 237 -2.09 -4.79 -7.89
CA GLU A 237 -2.55 -4.68 -9.29
C GLU A 237 -2.58 -3.22 -9.78
N LEU A 238 -2.80 -2.28 -8.87
CA LEU A 238 -2.49 -0.88 -9.11
C LEU A 238 -0.99 -0.69 -8.96
N ASP A 239 -0.37 0.08 -9.86
CA ASP A 239 1.04 0.44 -9.75
C ASP A 239 1.29 1.05 -8.36
N PRO A 240 2.14 0.43 -7.51
CA PRO A 240 2.35 0.88 -6.14
C PRO A 240 2.72 2.37 -6.05
N THR A 241 3.52 2.88 -6.97
CA THR A 241 4.00 4.28 -6.92
C THR A 241 3.02 5.29 -7.51
N LEU A 242 1.85 4.84 -7.97
CA LEU A 242 0.81 5.75 -8.44
C LEU A 242 0.28 6.57 -7.26
N SER A 243 0.31 7.88 -7.41
CA SER A 243 -0.19 8.84 -6.42
C SER A 243 -1.36 9.67 -6.97
N ALA A 244 -1.86 10.62 -6.17
CA ALA A 244 -2.90 11.56 -6.57
C ALA A 244 -4.27 10.93 -6.88
N GLN A 245 -4.57 9.76 -6.30
CA GLN A 245 -5.76 8.99 -6.66
C GLN A 245 -6.99 9.33 -5.79
N TRP A 246 -6.79 10.02 -4.66
CA TRP A 246 -7.79 10.57 -3.73
C TRP A 246 -7.09 11.49 -2.71
N GLY A 247 -7.82 12.30 -1.95
CA GLY A 247 -7.24 13.32 -1.08
C GLY A 247 -6.38 12.77 0.05
N GLY A 248 -6.96 12.03 0.99
CA GLY A 248 -6.22 11.51 2.15
C GLY A 248 -7.05 11.46 3.43
N LEU A 249 -6.35 11.31 4.56
CA LEU A 249 -6.92 11.28 5.91
C LEU A 249 -6.45 12.50 6.71
N LEU A 250 -7.38 13.31 7.20
CA LEU A 250 -7.05 14.51 7.97
C LEU A 250 -7.60 14.37 9.38
N ILE A 251 -6.73 14.48 10.38
CA ILE A 251 -7.10 14.42 11.80
C ILE A 251 -6.86 15.78 12.43
N LEU A 252 -7.94 16.48 12.76
CA LEU A 252 -7.92 17.85 13.25
C LEU A 252 -8.28 17.84 14.75
N GLY A 253 -7.30 18.09 15.59
CA GLY A 253 -7.42 18.16 17.04
C GLY A 253 -7.51 19.58 17.60
N ASN A 254 -7.45 19.66 18.93
CA ASN A 254 -7.59 20.89 19.71
C ASN A 254 -6.34 21.24 20.55
N ALA A 255 -5.20 20.61 20.25
CA ALA A 255 -3.92 20.86 20.93
C ALA A 255 -3.30 22.20 20.51
N GLN A 256 -2.29 22.64 21.26
CA GLN A 256 -1.68 23.95 21.04
C GLN A 256 -0.95 24.04 19.70
N LEU A 257 -1.08 25.22 19.09
CA LEU A 257 -0.29 25.70 17.97
C LEU A 257 0.54 26.89 18.45
N ASN A 258 1.55 27.27 17.68
CA ASN A 258 2.34 28.48 17.96
C ASN A 258 1.94 29.71 17.12
N THR A 259 0.77 29.64 16.49
CA THR A 259 0.20 30.69 15.64
C THR A 259 -0.65 31.67 16.42
N VAL A 260 -0.93 32.83 15.82
CA VAL A 260 -1.87 33.83 16.36
C VAL A 260 -2.95 34.17 15.32
N PRO A 261 -4.22 33.77 15.52
CA PRO A 261 -4.75 33.02 16.67
C PRO A 261 -4.19 31.58 16.73
N ALA A 262 -4.32 30.93 17.89
CA ALA A 262 -3.90 29.53 18.12
C ALA A 262 -4.87 28.52 17.47
N GLU A 263 -5.31 28.82 16.25
CA GLU A 263 -6.06 27.95 15.35
C GLU A 263 -5.69 28.31 13.91
N GLN A 264 -5.71 27.31 13.02
CA GLN A 264 -5.45 27.48 11.60
C GLN A 264 -6.47 26.69 10.77
N GLN A 265 -6.62 27.09 9.52
CA GLN A 265 -7.36 26.32 8.53
C GLN A 265 -6.40 25.29 7.93
N MET A 266 -6.81 24.02 7.92
CA MET A 266 -6.07 22.96 7.25
C MET A 266 -6.00 23.21 5.75
N GLU A 267 -4.84 22.97 5.17
CA GLU A 267 -4.60 23.10 3.74
C GLU A 267 -5.52 22.18 2.92
N GLY A 268 -5.83 22.62 1.69
CA GLY A 268 -6.77 21.96 0.79
C GLY A 268 -8.24 21.95 1.20
N ILE A 269 -8.60 22.36 2.43
CA ILE A 269 -10.00 22.56 2.84
C ILE A 269 -10.39 24.03 2.64
N PRO A 270 -11.46 24.35 1.89
CA PRO A 270 -11.88 25.73 1.66
C PRO A 270 -12.06 26.53 2.96
N LEU A 271 -11.61 27.78 2.97
CA LEU A 271 -11.70 28.68 4.15
C LEU A 271 -13.14 28.91 4.65
N SER A 272 -14.15 28.69 3.81
CA SER A 272 -15.56 28.75 4.19
C SER A 272 -16.02 27.52 4.99
N GLU A 273 -15.26 26.44 4.97
CA GLU A 273 -15.55 25.19 5.64
C GLU A 273 -14.85 25.12 7.00
N THR A 274 -15.57 25.63 8.00
CA THR A 274 -15.08 25.74 9.39
C THR A 274 -14.73 24.40 10.06
N ARG A 275 -15.17 23.27 9.50
CA ARG A 275 -14.77 21.94 9.99
C ARG A 275 -13.33 21.57 9.63
N GLY A 276 -12.68 22.35 8.75
CA GLY A 276 -11.25 22.27 8.47
C GLY A 276 -10.36 23.04 9.46
N LEU A 277 -10.94 23.70 10.47
CA LEU A 277 -10.17 24.38 11.52
C LEU A 277 -9.60 23.36 12.52
N PHE A 278 -8.32 23.53 12.84
CA PHE A 278 -7.60 22.76 13.87
C PHE A 278 -6.88 23.67 14.86
N GLY A 279 -6.37 23.08 15.94
CA GLY A 279 -5.65 23.80 16.98
C GLY A 279 -6.55 24.31 18.10
N GLY A 280 -5.92 24.74 19.18
CA GLY A 280 -6.57 25.28 20.35
C GLY A 280 -5.62 25.39 21.54
N SER A 281 -6.03 24.84 22.67
CA SER A 281 -5.29 24.98 23.93
C SER A 281 -5.25 23.69 24.77
N ASN A 282 -5.75 22.58 24.22
CA ASN A 282 -5.92 21.33 24.95
C ASN A 282 -4.97 20.26 24.41
N ASP A 283 -3.75 20.22 24.91
CA ASP A 283 -2.78 19.16 24.60
C ASP A 283 -3.27 17.77 25.03
N SER A 284 -4.19 17.69 26.00
CA SER A 284 -4.86 16.43 26.37
C SER A 284 -6.05 16.06 25.47
N ASP A 285 -6.20 16.71 24.31
CA ASP A 285 -7.20 16.35 23.32
C ASP A 285 -7.03 14.89 22.83
N ASN A 286 -8.14 14.26 22.45
CA ASN A 286 -8.17 12.86 22.04
C ASN A 286 -9.04 12.71 20.79
N SER A 287 -8.38 12.60 19.64
CA SER A 287 -9.01 12.36 18.33
C SER A 287 -9.30 10.88 18.07
N GLY A 288 -8.90 9.98 18.98
CA GLY A 288 -9.23 8.57 18.98
C GLY A 288 -8.02 7.64 18.81
N ILE A 289 -8.16 6.62 17.97
CA ILE A 289 -7.19 5.54 17.75
C ILE A 289 -6.99 5.34 16.25
N LEU A 290 -5.73 5.37 15.81
CA LEU A 290 -5.26 4.86 14.53
C LEU A 290 -4.24 3.75 14.81
N ARG A 291 -4.62 2.50 14.53
CA ARG A 291 -3.71 1.36 14.66
C ARG A 291 -3.81 0.39 13.49
N TYR A 292 -2.67 -0.03 12.93
CA TYR A 292 -2.57 -0.88 11.74
C TYR A 292 -3.39 -0.31 10.57
N ILE A 293 -3.00 0.89 10.16
CA ILE A 293 -3.65 1.66 9.10
C ILE A 293 -2.72 1.74 7.88
N SER A 294 -3.19 1.28 6.72
CA SER A 294 -2.47 1.41 5.45
C SER A 294 -3.19 2.43 4.57
N ILE A 295 -2.55 3.56 4.34
CA ILE A 295 -3.04 4.68 3.52
C ILE A 295 -2.25 4.66 2.21
N ARG A 296 -2.95 4.53 1.08
CA ARG A 296 -2.33 4.22 -0.21
C ARG A 296 -2.77 5.21 -1.28
N HIS A 297 -1.86 5.57 -2.18
CA HIS A 297 -2.15 6.31 -3.42
C HIS A 297 -2.83 7.67 -3.17
N GLY A 298 -2.57 8.28 -2.01
CA GLY A 298 -3.19 9.53 -1.58
C GLY A 298 -2.63 10.74 -2.31
N GLY A 299 -3.01 11.92 -1.80
CA GLY A 299 -2.52 13.18 -2.30
C GLY A 299 -3.50 13.85 -3.25
N SER A 300 -3.63 15.17 -3.18
CA SER A 300 -4.34 15.92 -4.20
C SER A 300 -3.75 17.30 -4.35
N LEU A 301 -3.38 17.66 -5.58
CA LEU A 301 -2.96 19.01 -5.93
C LEU A 301 -4.18 19.95 -5.90
N ILE A 302 -4.12 21.01 -5.11
CA ILE A 302 -5.17 22.03 -5.01
C ILE A 302 -4.70 23.31 -5.72
N GLY A 303 -3.43 23.67 -5.56
CA GLY A 303 -2.76 24.85 -6.13
C GLY A 303 -1.28 24.59 -6.36
N ALA A 304 -0.50 25.66 -6.54
CA ALA A 304 0.96 25.55 -6.36
C ALA A 304 1.23 25.78 -4.88
N ASP A 305 1.97 24.88 -4.25
CA ASP A 305 2.23 24.90 -2.81
C ASP A 305 0.90 24.87 -2.02
N ASN A 306 -0.07 24.08 -2.50
CA ASN A 306 -1.31 23.79 -1.77
C ASN A 306 -1.85 22.42 -2.13
N GLU A 307 -1.76 21.48 -1.20
CA GLU A 307 -2.03 20.07 -1.41
C GLU A 307 -2.83 19.48 -0.23
N ILE A 308 -3.51 18.36 -0.46
CA ILE A 308 -3.99 17.50 0.64
C ILE A 308 -3.03 16.32 0.73
N ASN A 309 -2.47 16.12 1.92
CA ASN A 309 -1.52 15.05 2.18
C ASN A 309 -2.16 13.68 2.47
N GLY A 310 -1.35 12.63 2.34
CA GLY A 310 -1.79 11.25 2.55
C GLY A 310 -2.36 11.07 3.97
N VAL A 311 -1.65 11.64 4.95
CA VAL A 311 -2.19 11.90 6.28
C VAL A 311 -1.69 13.24 6.83
N SER A 312 -2.62 14.07 7.29
CA SER A 312 -2.31 15.33 8.00
C SER A 312 -2.81 15.28 9.44
N PHE A 313 -1.95 15.64 10.38
CA PHE A 313 -2.26 15.75 11.80
C PHE A 313 -2.22 17.21 12.24
N GLY A 314 -3.38 17.86 12.26
CA GLY A 314 -3.50 19.25 12.72
C GLY A 314 -3.81 19.33 14.20
N GLY A 315 -2.88 19.78 15.03
CA GLY A 315 -3.11 20.06 16.46
C GLY A 315 -3.60 18.84 17.24
N VAL A 316 -3.04 17.65 16.97
CA VAL A 316 -3.48 16.41 17.61
C VAL A 316 -2.85 16.26 19.00
N GLY A 317 -3.70 16.04 20.00
CA GLY A 317 -3.30 15.96 21.41
C GLY A 317 -2.81 14.58 21.84
N ASN A 318 -2.04 14.57 22.94
CA ASN A 318 -1.45 13.39 23.59
C ASN A 318 -2.45 12.36 24.16
N GLY A 319 -3.75 12.64 24.12
CA GLY A 319 -4.78 11.65 24.42
C GLY A 319 -5.04 10.67 23.26
N THR A 320 -4.52 10.94 22.07
CA THR A 320 -4.72 10.17 20.83
C THR A 320 -3.68 9.05 20.71
N THR A 321 -4.10 7.86 20.26
CA THR A 321 -3.20 6.73 20.01
C THR A 321 -2.94 6.58 18.52
N ILE A 322 -1.66 6.64 18.09
CA ILE A 322 -1.26 6.55 16.69
C ILE A 322 -0.07 5.59 16.59
N GLU A 323 -0.34 4.37 16.12
CA GLU A 323 0.67 3.30 16.10
C GLU A 323 0.52 2.41 14.86
N TYR A 324 1.61 1.97 14.22
CA TYR A 324 1.54 1.11 13.02
C TYR A 324 0.71 1.74 11.90
N VAL A 325 1.19 2.86 11.36
CA VAL A 325 0.55 3.56 10.24
C VAL A 325 1.52 3.60 9.07
N GLU A 326 1.03 3.21 7.90
CA GLU A 326 1.73 3.31 6.63
C GLU A 326 1.07 4.37 5.76
N VAL A 327 1.89 5.20 5.12
CA VAL A 327 1.51 6.04 3.99
C VAL A 327 2.39 5.66 2.80
N PHE A 328 1.75 5.16 1.73
CA PHE A 328 2.42 4.61 0.56
C PHE A 328 1.96 5.32 -0.73
N GLY A 329 2.90 5.80 -1.54
CA GLY A 329 2.59 6.34 -2.87
C GLY A 329 1.76 7.63 -2.82
N ASN A 330 2.03 8.51 -1.86
CA ASN A 330 1.38 9.83 -1.76
C ASN A 330 1.96 10.82 -2.79
N LEU A 331 1.13 11.77 -3.26
CA LEU A 331 1.57 12.79 -4.23
C LEU A 331 2.58 13.77 -3.64
N ASP A 332 2.47 13.95 -2.34
CA ASP A 332 3.14 14.96 -1.55
C ASP A 332 3.70 14.24 -0.30
N ASP A 333 3.80 14.90 0.84
CA ASP A 333 4.33 14.35 2.08
C ASP A 333 3.72 13.01 2.53
N GLY A 334 4.58 12.17 3.10
CA GLY A 334 4.14 10.94 3.75
C GLY A 334 3.34 11.21 5.03
N PHE A 335 3.92 11.95 5.95
CA PHE A 335 3.29 12.34 7.21
C PHE A 335 3.54 13.81 7.46
N GLU A 336 2.49 14.56 7.70
CA GLU A 336 2.58 16.00 7.90
C GLU A 336 1.92 16.39 9.24
N PHE A 337 2.66 17.08 10.09
CA PHE A 337 2.27 17.42 11.46
C PHE A 337 2.21 18.94 11.66
N TRP A 338 1.01 19.47 11.93
CA TRP A 338 0.82 20.89 12.21
C TRP A 338 0.53 21.12 13.68
N GLY A 339 1.56 21.39 14.48
CA GLY A 339 1.41 21.55 15.93
C GLY A 339 0.89 20.31 16.67
N GLY A 340 0.54 20.47 17.94
CA GLY A 340 0.13 19.36 18.81
C GLY A 340 1.29 18.58 19.44
N ASP A 341 0.95 17.56 20.25
CA ASP A 341 1.90 16.88 21.15
C ASP A 341 1.63 15.38 21.31
N ALA A 342 0.94 14.76 20.34
CA ALA A 342 0.69 13.32 20.34
C ALA A 342 1.97 12.46 20.26
N THR A 343 1.84 11.20 20.65
CA THR A 343 2.91 10.19 20.51
C THR A 343 2.60 9.27 19.34
N TYR A 344 3.60 9.07 18.48
CA TYR A 344 3.52 8.33 17.23
C TYR A 344 4.55 7.20 17.22
N LYS A 345 4.11 5.94 17.17
CA LYS A 345 5.02 4.79 17.12
C LYS A 345 4.84 3.98 15.84
N TYR A 346 5.92 3.46 15.27
CA TYR A 346 5.84 2.57 14.08
C TYR A 346 5.14 3.25 12.89
N LEU A 347 5.72 4.36 12.42
CA LEU A 347 5.25 5.07 11.21
C LEU A 347 6.09 4.64 10.01
N LEU A 348 5.45 4.32 8.89
CA LEU A 348 6.10 3.96 7.62
C LEU A 348 5.71 4.92 6.51
N SER A 349 6.64 5.74 6.05
CA SER A 349 6.53 6.58 4.85
C SER A 349 7.24 5.89 3.69
N ALA A 350 6.54 5.51 2.63
CA ALA A 350 7.14 4.70 1.56
C ALA A 350 6.72 5.17 0.16
N TYR A 351 7.69 5.48 -0.69
CA TYR A 351 7.48 5.91 -2.09
C TYR A 351 6.54 7.12 -2.23
N ASN A 352 6.58 8.02 -1.25
CA ASN A 352 5.93 9.33 -1.32
C ASN A 352 6.83 10.27 -2.15
N LYS A 353 6.21 11.22 -2.86
CA LYS A 353 6.90 12.01 -3.89
C LYS A 353 7.50 13.32 -3.41
N ASP A 354 7.14 13.80 -2.24
CA ASP A 354 7.78 14.96 -1.61
C ASP A 354 8.51 14.53 -0.33
N ASP A 355 8.17 15.08 0.83
CA ASP A 355 8.88 14.80 2.06
C ASP A 355 8.40 13.54 2.77
N SER A 356 9.29 12.89 3.50
CA SER A 356 8.90 11.68 4.24
C SER A 356 8.13 12.01 5.53
N TYR A 357 8.58 13.04 6.24
CA TYR A 357 8.03 13.54 7.49
C TYR A 357 8.16 15.06 7.52
N ASP A 358 7.04 15.75 7.46
CA ASP A 358 6.97 17.21 7.60
C ASP A 358 6.40 17.59 8.97
N TYR A 359 6.98 18.61 9.61
CA TYR A 359 6.25 19.32 10.66
C TYR A 359 6.34 20.84 10.56
N ASP A 360 5.27 21.51 11.01
CA ASP A 360 5.19 22.97 11.20
C ASP A 360 4.41 23.31 12.49
N THR A 361 4.24 24.60 12.74
CA THR A 361 3.28 25.19 13.66
C THR A 361 3.51 24.77 15.12
N GLY A 362 4.77 24.64 15.50
CA GLY A 362 5.15 24.38 16.89
C GLY A 362 4.88 22.95 17.32
N PHE A 363 5.06 21.99 16.42
CA PHE A 363 4.92 20.57 16.72
C PHE A 363 5.84 20.13 17.87
N ARG A 364 5.27 19.46 18.88
CA ARG A 364 5.96 18.97 20.09
C ARG A 364 5.69 17.49 20.33
N GLY A 365 5.34 16.76 19.27
CA GLY A 365 5.05 15.35 19.37
C GLY A 365 6.26 14.49 19.68
N LYS A 366 5.99 13.22 19.96
CA LYS A 366 7.01 12.21 20.29
C LYS A 366 6.96 11.09 19.26
N GLY A 367 8.11 10.69 18.74
CA GLY A 367 8.22 9.69 17.69
C GLY A 367 9.14 8.54 18.07
N GLN A 368 8.72 7.29 17.87
CA GLN A 368 9.63 6.15 17.95
C GLN A 368 9.39 5.10 16.86
N PHE A 369 10.46 4.53 16.31
CA PHE A 369 10.41 3.52 15.25
C PHE A 369 9.79 4.04 13.95
N TRP A 370 10.25 5.22 13.51
CA TRP A 370 9.82 5.83 12.25
C TRP A 370 10.67 5.31 11.09
N CYS A 371 10.07 4.92 9.97
CA CYS A 371 10.74 4.40 8.80
C CYS A 371 10.35 5.19 7.55
N ALA A 372 11.33 5.63 6.78
CA ALA A 372 11.12 6.19 5.46
C ALA A 372 11.85 5.41 4.37
N ILE A 373 11.20 5.18 3.24
CA ILE A 373 11.83 4.82 1.96
C ILE A 373 11.32 5.82 0.92
N GLN A 374 12.14 6.78 0.50
CA GLN A 374 11.71 7.76 -0.51
C GLN A 374 11.51 7.13 -1.88
N ASP A 375 10.62 7.73 -2.67
CA ASP A 375 10.60 7.48 -4.11
C ASP A 375 11.97 7.89 -4.71
N PRO A 376 12.67 7.01 -5.43
CA PRO A 376 14.02 7.28 -5.90
C PRO A 376 14.10 8.35 -7.01
N ALA A 377 12.98 8.73 -7.62
CA ALA A 377 12.91 9.71 -8.69
C ALA A 377 12.39 11.07 -8.21
N GLU A 378 11.41 11.09 -7.30
CA GLU A 378 10.70 12.31 -6.91
C GLU A 378 10.95 12.75 -5.46
N GLY A 379 11.24 11.84 -4.53
CA GLY A 379 11.32 12.20 -3.10
C GLY A 379 12.34 13.29 -2.78
N ASP A 380 11.96 14.26 -1.93
CA ASP A 380 12.76 15.45 -1.62
C ASP A 380 13.54 15.33 -0.31
N GLU A 381 13.08 15.90 0.79
CA GLU A 381 13.66 15.80 2.12
C GLU A 381 13.15 14.58 2.92
N LEU A 382 14.06 13.94 3.66
CA LEU A 382 13.66 12.86 4.58
C LEU A 382 12.95 13.43 5.83
N GLY A 383 13.21 14.70 6.13
CA GLY A 383 12.33 15.52 6.94
C GLY A 383 12.47 17.00 6.65
N GLU A 384 11.37 17.64 6.29
CA GLU A 384 11.21 19.09 6.24
C GLU A 384 10.63 19.56 7.57
N LEU A 385 11.39 20.39 8.28
CA LEU A 385 11.20 20.61 9.71
C LEU A 385 11.10 22.10 9.98
N ASP A 386 9.87 22.60 9.98
CA ASP A 386 9.51 24.00 10.17
C ASP A 386 9.09 24.29 11.61
N GLY A 387 9.65 25.35 12.19
CA GLY A 387 9.32 25.72 13.57
C GLY A 387 7.98 26.41 13.68
N ALA A 388 7.76 27.40 12.81
CA ALA A 388 6.59 28.25 12.77
C ALA A 388 6.53 29.01 11.43
N ASP A 389 5.34 29.22 10.86
CA ASP A 389 5.19 30.08 9.70
C ASP A 389 5.18 31.58 10.07
N ASN A 390 4.16 32.04 10.81
CA ASN A 390 4.05 33.45 11.21
C ASN A 390 3.26 33.65 12.53
N PRO A 391 3.85 34.29 13.55
CA PRO A 391 5.23 34.77 13.60
C PRO A 391 6.22 33.61 13.82
N GLU A 392 7.42 33.71 13.26
CA GLU A 392 8.46 32.65 13.37
C GLU A 392 9.03 32.50 14.80
N ASP A 393 8.81 33.49 15.68
CA ASP A 393 9.11 33.40 17.12
C ASP A 393 7.87 32.98 17.95
N GLY A 394 6.86 32.42 17.27
CA GLY A 394 5.67 31.85 17.89
C GLY A 394 6.02 30.81 18.95
N THR A 395 5.30 30.88 20.08
CA THR A 395 5.43 29.87 21.15
C THR A 395 4.13 29.09 21.28
N PRO A 396 4.21 27.79 21.60
CA PRO A 396 5.42 27.05 21.99
C PRO A 396 6.32 26.68 20.79
N TYR A 397 7.64 26.62 20.98
CA TYR A 397 8.56 26.25 19.89
C TYR A 397 8.40 24.79 19.46
N ALA A 398 8.64 24.49 18.18
CA ALA A 398 8.65 23.12 17.68
C ALA A 398 9.86 22.38 18.26
N THR A 399 9.60 21.47 19.19
CA THR A 399 10.63 20.73 19.94
C THR A 399 10.27 19.24 20.06
N PRO A 400 10.02 18.54 18.94
CA PRO A 400 9.66 17.13 18.98
C PRO A 400 10.82 16.26 19.48
N GLU A 401 10.49 15.08 20.03
CA GLU A 401 11.47 14.07 20.44
C GLU A 401 11.34 12.81 19.58
N ILE A 402 12.30 12.56 18.68
CA ILE A 402 12.31 11.42 17.78
C ILE A 402 13.45 10.46 18.13
N TYR A 403 13.10 9.20 18.38
CA TYR A 403 14.04 8.13 18.66
C TYR A 403 13.88 7.00 17.63
N ASN A 404 14.97 6.31 17.29
CA ASN A 404 14.90 5.09 16.48
C ASN A 404 14.23 5.30 15.11
N ALA A 405 14.65 6.30 14.34
CA ALA A 405 14.25 6.45 12.95
C ALA A 405 15.19 5.68 12.01
N THR A 406 14.66 5.02 10.97
CA THR A 406 15.42 4.49 9.83
C THR A 406 14.94 5.20 8.57
N LEU A 407 15.73 6.15 8.06
CA LEU A 407 15.32 6.95 6.90
C LEU A 407 16.23 6.66 5.70
N ILE A 408 15.64 6.19 4.61
CA ILE A 408 16.31 5.77 3.38
C ILE A 408 15.91 6.73 2.26
N GLY A 409 16.85 7.56 1.81
CA GLY A 409 16.58 8.64 0.86
C GLY A 409 16.69 8.23 -0.61
N ALA A 410 16.45 9.21 -1.48
CA ALA A 410 16.52 9.11 -2.94
C ALA A 410 17.94 9.30 -3.52
N GLY A 411 18.98 9.18 -2.70
CA GLY A 411 20.38 9.30 -3.10
C GLY A 411 20.69 10.69 -3.66
N VAL A 412 21.23 10.75 -4.89
CA VAL A 412 21.59 12.03 -5.54
C VAL A 412 20.39 12.87 -5.98
N ASN A 413 19.21 12.26 -6.06
CA ASN A 413 17.98 12.92 -6.50
C ASN A 413 17.27 13.64 -5.37
N GLY A 414 17.37 13.14 -4.13
CA GLY A 414 16.77 13.81 -2.97
C GLY A 414 17.53 15.06 -2.54
N SER A 415 17.11 15.65 -1.42
CA SER A 415 17.70 16.87 -0.87
C SER A 415 18.42 16.61 0.46
N ALA A 416 17.89 17.04 1.60
CA ALA A 416 18.51 16.89 2.91
C ALA A 416 18.01 15.64 3.63
N VAL A 417 18.82 15.14 4.56
CA VAL A 417 18.35 14.16 5.56
C VAL A 417 17.35 14.85 6.46
N LEU A 418 17.73 15.97 7.09
CA LEU A 418 16.80 16.83 7.83
C LEU A 418 17.07 18.27 7.42
N LYS A 419 16.02 19.01 7.06
CA LYS A 419 16.07 20.43 6.76
C LYS A 419 15.29 21.19 7.79
N MET A 420 16.01 21.86 8.67
CA MET A 420 15.46 22.52 9.84
C MET A 420 15.47 24.03 9.62
N ARG A 421 14.29 24.64 9.53
CA ARG A 421 14.13 26.07 9.19
C ARG A 421 13.03 26.74 10.03
N ARG A 422 12.89 28.06 9.89
CA ARG A 422 11.82 28.84 10.54
C ARG A 422 11.72 28.60 12.05
N ASN A 423 12.87 28.64 12.74
CA ASN A 423 12.97 28.49 14.19
C ASN A 423 12.62 27.09 14.73
N ALA A 424 12.77 26.04 13.90
CA ALA A 424 12.62 24.67 14.34
C ALA A 424 13.67 24.29 15.39
N GLY A 425 13.23 23.62 16.45
CA GLY A 425 14.08 22.87 17.36
C GLY A 425 13.92 21.36 17.13
N GLY A 426 14.07 20.59 18.21
CA GLY A 426 13.76 19.17 18.23
C GLY A 426 14.97 18.26 18.34
N PHE A 427 14.68 17.02 18.68
CA PHE A 427 15.67 16.05 19.12
C PHE A 427 15.59 14.78 18.28
N TRP A 428 16.68 14.40 17.64
CA TRP A 428 16.76 13.19 16.82
C TRP A 428 17.89 12.29 17.32
N TYR A 429 17.52 11.15 17.89
CA TYR A 429 18.45 10.25 18.58
C TYR A 429 18.31 8.80 18.15
N ASN A 430 19.38 8.03 18.30
CA ASN A 430 19.41 6.58 18.09
C ASN A 430 18.86 6.15 16.72
N SER A 431 19.12 6.95 15.67
CA SER A 431 18.54 6.80 14.34
C SER A 431 19.59 6.42 13.29
N ILE A 432 19.14 5.94 12.15
CA ILE A 432 19.95 5.56 10.99
C ILE A 432 19.44 6.36 9.77
N PHE A 433 20.32 7.10 9.13
CA PHE A 433 20.05 7.88 7.93
C PHE A 433 20.94 7.39 6.79
N VAL A 434 20.34 7.00 5.68
CA VAL A 434 21.09 6.46 4.54
C VAL A 434 20.66 7.01 3.20
N ASN A 435 21.59 7.00 2.25
CA ASN A 435 21.33 7.20 0.83
C ASN A 435 20.60 8.52 0.53
N GLN A 436 21.19 9.65 0.93
CA GLN A 436 20.62 10.97 0.66
C GLN A 436 21.66 11.94 0.11
N LYS A 437 21.23 13.03 -0.53
CA LYS A 437 22.16 13.95 -1.19
C LYS A 437 22.95 14.79 -0.19
N LYS A 438 22.26 15.42 0.77
CA LYS A 438 22.86 16.26 1.82
C LYS A 438 22.51 15.72 3.20
N GLY A 439 23.27 16.13 4.22
CA GLY A 439 23.02 15.75 5.61
C GLY A 439 21.98 16.65 6.30
N ILE A 440 22.38 17.28 7.39
CA ILE A 440 21.54 18.11 8.26
C ILE A 440 21.72 19.59 7.89
N GLU A 441 20.65 20.21 7.38
CA GLU A 441 20.58 21.64 7.10
C GLU A 441 19.99 22.39 8.30
N ILE A 442 20.73 23.37 8.84
CA ILE A 442 20.27 24.24 9.91
C ILE A 442 20.17 25.67 9.39
N GLU A 443 18.98 26.26 9.40
CA GLU A 443 18.80 27.64 8.95
C GLU A 443 19.41 28.66 9.92
N PHE A 444 20.10 29.65 9.36
CA PHE A 444 20.32 30.94 9.99
C PHE A 444 19.83 32.06 9.07
N ASN A 445 18.78 32.78 9.49
CA ASN A 445 18.23 33.90 8.76
C ASN A 445 18.50 35.22 9.49
N ALA A 446 19.40 36.05 8.95
CA ALA A 446 19.82 37.30 9.59
C ALA A 446 18.73 38.38 9.64
N ASP A 447 17.64 38.22 8.87
CA ASP A 447 16.51 39.14 8.90
C ASP A 447 15.49 38.80 10.01
N LYS A 448 15.71 37.70 10.75
CA LYS A 448 14.85 37.20 11.81
C LYS A 448 15.48 37.40 13.19
N THR A 449 14.63 37.51 14.20
CA THR A 449 15.05 37.70 15.60
C THR A 449 15.44 36.39 16.27
N GLU A 450 14.82 35.29 15.86
CA GLU A 450 15.13 33.93 16.28
C GLU A 450 15.14 33.04 15.05
N THR A 451 16.01 32.03 15.05
CA THR A 451 16.25 31.12 13.94
C THR A 451 16.50 29.70 14.45
N THR A 452 16.49 28.72 13.55
CA THR A 452 16.85 27.33 13.88
C THR A 452 18.25 27.23 14.49
N TYR A 453 19.21 28.03 14.01
CA TYR A 453 20.54 28.13 14.64
C TYR A 453 20.47 28.54 16.12
N ASP A 454 19.55 29.42 16.51
CA ASP A 454 19.42 29.83 17.91
C ASP A 454 18.87 28.69 18.77
N ARG A 455 17.96 27.86 18.24
CA ARG A 455 17.53 26.61 18.90
C ARG A 455 18.68 25.64 19.13
N LEU A 456 19.59 25.50 18.15
CA LEU A 456 20.82 24.73 18.32
C LEU A 456 21.70 25.32 19.43
N PHE A 457 21.91 26.64 19.41
CA PHE A 457 22.76 27.32 20.38
C PHE A 457 22.22 27.24 21.82
N ASP A 458 20.90 27.33 21.97
CA ASP A 458 20.20 27.29 23.26
C ASP A 458 20.05 25.86 23.81
N GLY A 459 20.30 24.83 22.99
CA GLY A 459 20.17 23.42 23.36
C GLY A 459 18.75 22.85 23.19
N ASP A 460 17.88 23.56 22.48
CA ASP A 460 16.53 23.14 22.10
C ASP A 460 16.50 22.36 20.76
N LEU A 461 17.66 22.16 20.14
CA LEU A 461 17.88 21.34 18.96
C LEU A 461 19.12 20.46 19.15
N ASP A 462 18.99 19.16 18.91
CA ASP A 462 20.12 18.21 18.96
C ASP A 462 19.86 17.00 18.05
N VAL A 463 20.84 16.71 17.19
CA VAL A 463 20.82 15.56 16.26
C VAL A 463 22.09 14.77 16.54
N ASP A 464 22.02 13.81 17.46
CA ASP A 464 23.19 13.07 17.96
C ASP A 464 22.88 11.57 18.17
N PHE A 465 23.89 10.75 18.43
CA PHE A 465 23.75 9.30 18.62
C PHE A 465 23.09 8.62 17.42
N ASN A 466 23.34 9.10 16.21
CA ASN A 466 22.80 8.57 14.96
C ASN A 466 23.89 7.87 14.15
N MET A 467 23.48 7.24 13.04
CA MET A 467 24.35 6.71 12.01
C MET A 467 24.04 7.40 10.68
N PHE A 468 25.08 7.81 9.96
CA PHE A 468 24.98 8.35 8.62
C PHE A 468 25.80 7.49 7.67
N TYR A 469 25.17 7.01 6.59
CA TYR A 469 25.85 6.19 5.59
C TYR A 469 25.41 6.56 4.17
N ASN A 470 26.37 6.58 3.23
CA ASN A 470 26.11 6.90 1.83
C ASN A 470 25.38 8.24 1.63
N ILE A 471 25.84 9.30 2.32
CA ILE A 471 25.38 10.67 2.07
C ILE A 471 26.27 11.29 0.98
N THR A 472 25.68 11.78 -0.11
CA THR A 472 26.43 12.22 -1.29
C THR A 472 27.35 13.41 -0.98
N ALA A 473 26.94 14.30 -0.07
CA ALA A 473 27.72 15.45 0.35
C ALA A 473 29.07 15.07 0.98
N GLY A 474 29.16 13.89 1.60
CA GLY A 474 30.39 13.36 2.15
C GLY A 474 30.15 12.45 3.36
N ASN A 475 31.24 12.08 4.02
CA ASN A 475 31.27 11.03 5.03
C ASN A 475 31.93 11.46 6.35
N THR A 476 32.15 12.75 6.53
CA THR A 476 32.62 13.35 7.80
C THR A 476 31.52 14.17 8.46
N ALA A 477 31.67 14.49 9.73
CA ALA A 477 30.68 15.30 10.44
C ALA A 477 30.55 16.70 9.80
N GLU A 478 31.64 17.28 9.31
CA GLU A 478 31.67 18.55 8.59
C GLU A 478 31.00 18.50 7.21
N ASP A 479 30.95 17.33 6.57
CA ASP A 479 30.18 17.15 5.33
C ASP A 479 28.67 16.98 5.61
N ILE A 480 28.33 16.39 6.76
CA ILE A 480 26.94 16.13 7.13
C ILE A 480 26.24 17.38 7.66
N TYR A 481 26.88 18.19 8.50
CA TYR A 481 26.23 19.34 9.14
C TYR A 481 26.64 20.65 8.48
N TYR A 482 25.66 21.51 8.16
CA TYR A 482 25.95 22.84 7.65
C TYR A 482 24.87 23.87 8.01
N ILE A 483 25.28 25.15 8.00
CA ILE A 483 24.36 26.28 8.17
C ILE A 483 23.89 26.79 6.79
N ALA A 484 22.58 26.81 6.57
CA ALA A 484 21.96 27.52 5.45
C ALA A 484 21.77 29.00 5.80
N LEU A 485 22.62 29.86 5.24
CA LEU A 485 22.57 31.31 5.46
C LEU A 485 21.49 31.95 4.59
N LYS A 486 20.57 32.69 5.21
CA LYS A 486 19.45 33.42 4.58
C LYS A 486 19.42 34.87 5.06
N GLY A 487 18.63 35.69 4.35
CA GLY A 487 18.47 37.11 4.66
C GLY A 487 19.73 37.95 4.41
N ASN A 488 19.78 39.15 5.00
CA ASN A 488 20.90 40.09 4.81
C ASN A 488 22.07 39.81 5.77
N TYR A 489 22.61 38.59 5.75
CA TYR A 489 23.73 38.20 6.61
C TYR A 489 25.04 38.88 6.22
N THR A 490 25.92 39.10 7.21
CA THR A 490 27.28 39.61 7.02
C THR A 490 28.32 38.50 7.04
N ALA A 491 29.56 38.82 6.63
CA ALA A 491 30.68 37.88 6.77
C ALA A 491 30.96 37.51 8.25
N ASP A 492 30.72 38.45 9.17
CA ASP A 492 30.88 38.21 10.61
C ASP A 492 29.80 37.24 11.14
N ASP A 493 28.56 37.35 10.65
CA ASP A 493 27.49 36.40 10.99
C ASP A 493 27.84 34.99 10.53
N SER A 494 28.26 34.86 9.26
CA SER A 494 28.70 33.60 8.68
C SER A 494 29.86 32.98 9.47
N ALA A 495 30.85 33.78 9.86
CA ALA A 495 31.98 33.31 10.65
C ALA A 495 31.53 32.84 12.04
N ARG A 496 30.65 33.59 12.72
CA ARG A 496 30.14 33.28 14.06
C ARG A 496 29.38 31.95 14.09
N VAL A 497 28.41 31.77 13.19
CA VAL A 497 27.56 30.56 13.20
C VAL A 497 28.35 29.32 12.82
N ASN A 498 29.27 29.43 11.86
CA ASN A 498 30.16 28.33 11.48
C ASN A 498 31.19 28.01 12.57
N ASP A 499 31.72 29.01 13.28
CA ASP A 499 32.64 28.80 14.40
C ASP A 499 31.96 27.98 15.50
N TYR A 500 30.74 28.33 15.89
CA TYR A 500 29.99 27.54 16.86
C TYR A 500 29.71 26.12 16.34
N LEU A 501 29.20 25.99 15.12
CA LEU A 501 28.85 24.69 14.54
C LEU A 501 30.06 23.75 14.53
N TYR A 502 31.18 24.17 13.94
CA TYR A 502 32.32 23.27 13.68
C TYR A 502 33.32 23.18 14.83
N ASN A 503 33.43 24.20 15.70
CA ASN A 503 34.38 24.17 16.83
C ASN A 503 33.73 23.82 18.17
N THR A 504 32.41 23.86 18.28
CA THR A 504 31.69 23.56 19.53
C THR A 504 30.71 22.40 19.39
N TYR A 505 29.75 22.50 18.47
CA TYR A 505 28.67 21.52 18.37
C TYR A 505 29.15 20.19 17.75
N VAL A 506 29.66 20.23 16.51
CA VAL A 506 30.11 19.04 15.77
C VAL A 506 31.16 18.20 16.53
N PRO A 507 32.18 18.78 17.17
CA PRO A 507 33.16 18.01 17.95
C PRO A 507 32.58 17.31 19.18
N GLY A 508 31.39 17.72 19.64
CA GLY A 508 30.69 17.13 20.79
C GLY A 508 29.80 15.94 20.43
N LEU A 509 29.60 15.65 19.15
CA LEU A 509 28.69 14.60 18.68
C LEU A 509 29.27 13.19 18.88
N THR A 510 28.36 12.27 19.17
CA THR A 510 28.55 10.81 19.30
C THR A 510 28.02 10.05 18.06
N ASN A 511 27.73 10.76 16.97
CA ASN A 511 27.31 10.17 15.70
C ASN A 511 28.39 9.25 15.10
N GLN A 512 27.93 8.25 14.35
CA GLN A 512 28.78 7.42 13.49
C GLN A 512 28.59 7.83 12.03
N TYR A 513 29.68 7.88 11.29
CA TYR A 513 29.72 8.24 9.88
C TYR A 513 30.41 7.12 9.10
N ASP A 514 29.92 6.84 7.89
CA ASP A 514 30.52 5.87 6.96
C ASP A 514 30.58 4.42 7.49
N VAL A 515 29.63 4.05 8.35
CA VAL A 515 29.45 2.67 8.82
C VAL A 515 28.21 2.12 8.14
N ASP A 516 28.41 1.13 7.27
CA ASP A 516 27.31 0.48 6.55
C ASP A 516 26.37 -0.25 7.53
N PRO A 517 25.09 0.16 7.64
CA PRO A 517 24.11 -0.52 8.47
C PRO A 517 23.50 -1.76 7.77
N GLU A 518 23.91 -2.09 6.55
CA GLU A 518 23.41 -3.20 5.72
C GLU A 518 21.90 -3.05 5.37
N ILE A 519 21.43 -1.81 5.18
CA ILE A 519 20.06 -1.49 4.76
C ILE A 519 20.00 -0.86 3.36
N ASP A 520 18.91 -1.10 2.66
CA ASP A 520 18.55 -0.47 1.38
C ASP A 520 17.03 -0.40 1.22
N ASN A 521 16.54 0.11 0.07
CA ASN A 521 15.11 0.27 -0.20
C ASN A 521 14.31 -1.05 -0.07
N ASN A 522 14.95 -2.20 -0.27
CA ASN A 522 14.33 -3.53 -0.20
C ASN A 522 14.58 -4.24 1.15
N ASN A 523 15.61 -3.85 1.90
CA ASN A 523 15.90 -4.35 3.24
C ASN A 523 16.05 -3.20 4.24
N THR A 524 14.97 -2.91 4.98
CA THR A 524 14.98 -1.85 6.00
C THR A 524 15.57 -2.29 7.34
N VAL A 525 15.82 -3.58 7.53
CA VAL A 525 16.32 -4.13 8.80
C VAL A 525 17.85 -4.11 8.81
N PRO A 526 18.49 -3.44 9.77
CA PRO A 526 19.94 -3.39 9.85
C PRO A 526 20.55 -4.76 10.14
N GLY A 527 21.78 -4.96 9.67
CA GLY A 527 22.52 -6.20 9.82
C GLY A 527 22.72 -6.61 11.29
N ILE A 528 22.64 -7.91 11.57
CA ILE A 528 22.75 -8.48 12.94
C ILE A 528 24.08 -8.16 13.65
N ASN A 529 25.14 -7.89 12.90
CA ASN A 529 26.48 -7.62 13.43
C ASN A 529 26.89 -6.14 13.32
N VAL A 530 25.97 -5.25 12.97
CA VAL A 530 26.24 -3.81 12.91
C VAL A 530 26.58 -3.29 14.31
N ASP A 531 27.70 -2.58 14.42
CA ASP A 531 28.07 -1.89 15.66
C ASP A 531 27.38 -0.53 15.72
N PHE A 532 26.30 -0.45 16.51
CA PHE A 532 25.53 0.78 16.72
C PHE A 532 26.25 1.83 17.58
N GLY A 533 27.42 1.54 18.14
CA GLY A 533 28.11 2.47 19.03
C GLY A 533 27.28 2.79 20.29
N ALA A 534 27.43 4.02 20.80
CA ALA A 534 26.68 4.47 21.96
C ALA A 534 25.24 4.84 21.60
N LEU A 535 24.33 4.65 22.56
CA LEU A 535 22.92 5.05 22.48
C LEU A 535 22.64 6.19 23.47
N LYS A 536 21.83 7.16 23.03
CA LYS A 536 21.19 8.14 23.91
C LYS A 536 20.29 7.40 24.90
N THR A 537 20.23 7.91 26.12
CA THR A 537 19.30 7.40 27.14
C THR A 537 17.86 7.65 26.71
N TYR A 538 17.03 6.61 26.82
CA TYR A 538 15.63 6.68 26.46
C TYR A 538 14.79 7.41 27.53
N PRO A 539 13.87 8.30 27.12
CA PRO A 539 12.91 8.92 28.02
C PRO A 539 11.85 7.91 28.49
N ALA A 540 11.12 8.24 29.57
CA ALA A 540 10.15 7.32 30.16
C ALA A 540 8.95 6.97 29.26
N TRP A 541 8.69 7.75 28.21
CA TRP A 541 7.58 7.53 27.28
C TRP A 541 7.90 6.49 26.19
N SER A 542 9.19 6.21 25.95
CA SER A 542 9.65 5.36 24.85
C SER A 542 9.99 3.94 25.31
N ASP A 543 10.11 3.05 24.34
CA ASP A 543 10.61 1.69 24.56
C ASP A 543 12.14 1.69 24.61
N ASN A 544 12.71 0.91 25.52
CA ASN A 544 14.16 0.77 25.63
C ASN A 544 14.70 -0.18 24.55
N ALA A 545 15.13 0.38 23.42
CA ALA A 545 15.82 -0.38 22.38
C ALA A 545 17.33 -0.49 22.67
N THR A 546 17.94 -1.57 22.19
CA THR A 546 19.40 -1.79 22.28
C THR A 546 20.10 -1.62 20.94
N PHE A 547 19.45 -0.93 20.00
CA PHE A 547 19.87 -0.74 18.62
C PHE A 547 19.50 0.67 18.15
N LYS A 548 20.14 1.13 17.07
CA LYS A 548 19.71 2.34 16.34
C LYS A 548 18.78 1.96 15.20
N GLY A 549 17.95 2.90 14.78
CA GLY A 549 16.98 2.69 13.70
C GLY A 549 15.66 2.09 14.17
N ALA A 550 14.72 1.96 13.23
CA ALA A 550 13.34 1.57 13.47
C ALA A 550 13.12 0.07 13.67
N PHE A 551 14.15 -0.76 13.46
CA PHE A 551 14.04 -2.21 13.42
C PHE A 551 15.10 -2.87 14.29
N ASP A 552 14.68 -3.84 15.10
CA ASP A 552 15.59 -4.73 15.82
C ASP A 552 16.25 -5.69 14.82
N PRO A 553 17.59 -5.72 14.70
CA PRO A 553 18.30 -6.67 13.83
C PRO A 553 18.00 -8.15 14.10
N ASN A 554 17.53 -8.46 15.31
CA ASN A 554 17.19 -9.81 15.75
C ASN A 554 15.68 -10.03 15.89
N GLY A 555 14.89 -8.98 15.65
CA GLY A 555 13.45 -8.98 15.86
C GLY A 555 12.65 -9.23 14.58
N GLU A 556 11.33 -9.16 14.73
CA GLU A 556 10.43 -9.16 13.57
C GLU A 556 10.46 -7.79 12.89
N ASN A 557 10.49 -7.78 11.55
CA ASN A 557 10.22 -6.57 10.80
C ASN A 557 8.73 -6.23 10.95
N TRP A 558 8.45 -5.19 11.73
CA TRP A 558 7.08 -4.81 12.06
C TRP A 558 6.24 -4.35 10.87
N THR A 559 6.86 -4.06 9.71
CA THR A 559 6.14 -3.72 8.46
C THR A 559 5.57 -4.94 7.74
N GLU A 560 6.04 -6.15 8.04
CA GLU A 560 5.66 -7.34 7.29
C GLU A 560 4.21 -7.78 7.55
N GLY A 561 3.51 -8.19 6.50
CA GLY A 561 2.20 -8.85 6.57
C GLY A 561 0.98 -7.93 6.52
N TRP A 562 1.16 -6.61 6.65
CA TRP A 562 0.02 -5.67 6.70
C TRP A 562 0.17 -4.42 5.84
N THR A 563 1.39 -4.12 5.39
CA THR A 563 1.73 -2.94 4.58
C THR A 563 1.62 -3.22 3.08
N LEU A 564 1.34 -2.19 2.29
CA LEU A 564 1.51 -2.26 0.83
C LEU A 564 2.99 -2.39 0.47
N TYR A 565 3.89 -1.74 1.21
CA TYR A 565 5.34 -1.88 1.04
C TYR A 565 5.78 -3.34 1.06
N ASP A 566 5.40 -4.12 2.07
CA ASP A 566 5.76 -5.54 2.13
C ASP A 566 5.15 -6.35 0.98
N ALA A 567 3.89 -6.06 0.61
CA ALA A 567 3.23 -6.72 -0.51
C ALA A 567 3.92 -6.44 -1.86
N ALA A 568 4.24 -5.17 -2.13
CA ALA A 568 4.92 -4.73 -3.35
C ALA A 568 6.36 -5.26 -3.42
N LYS A 569 7.08 -5.26 -2.30
CA LYS A 569 8.42 -5.87 -2.18
C LYS A 569 8.38 -7.36 -2.54
N LYS A 570 7.45 -8.13 -1.96
CA LYS A 570 7.28 -9.56 -2.24
C LYS A 570 6.89 -9.85 -3.69
N ALA A 571 6.18 -8.91 -4.32
CA ALA A 571 5.83 -8.98 -5.74
C ALA A 571 6.98 -8.55 -6.67
N GLY A 572 8.07 -7.98 -6.15
CA GLY A 572 9.21 -7.50 -6.95
C GLY A 572 8.90 -6.25 -7.76
N LEU A 573 8.07 -5.35 -7.23
CA LEU A 573 7.59 -4.13 -7.89
C LEU A 573 8.31 -2.83 -7.45
N LEU A 574 9.25 -2.94 -6.52
CA LEU A 574 9.89 -1.81 -5.82
C LEU A 574 11.33 -1.51 -6.25
#